data_AF-A0A7V1QV47-F1
#
_entry.id   AF-A0A7V1QV47-F1
#
_cell.length_a   1.000
_cell.length_b   1.000
_cell.length_c   1.000
_cell.angle_alpha   90.00
_cell.angle_beta   90.00
_cell.angle_gamma   90.00
#
_symmetry.space_group_name_H-M   'P 1'
#
loop_
_entity.id
_entity.type
_entity.pdbx_description
1 polymer ?
#
loop_
_entity_poly.entity_id
_entity_poly.type
_entity_poly.pdbx_seq_one_letter_code
_entity_poly.pdbx_strand_id
1 'polypeptide(L)' 'MGREQLAALAEIIRQQLARPDNPLIGTWTIEYHKETQAFYFGKCEFGGYCEERPTVISITGEVLDRGGPLLEQHA' A
#
# COMPACT_ATOMS: atom_id res chain seq x y z
N MET A 1 4.31 2.17 14.20
CA MET A 1 4.99 3.25 13.45
C MET A 1 5.42 4.35 14.41
N GLY A 2 6.57 5.00 14.18
CA GLY A 2 6.99 6.20 14.92
C GLY A 2 6.73 7.48 14.13
N ARG A 3 7.12 8.64 14.69
CA ARG A 3 6.91 9.97 14.09
C ARG A 3 7.42 10.06 12.65
N GLU A 4 8.61 9.54 12.38
CA GLU A 4 9.24 9.58 11.06
C GLU A 4 8.45 8.77 10.04
N GLN A 5 7.97 7.58 10.41
CA GLN A 5 7.14 6.75 9.53
C GLN A 5 5.77 7.39 9.29
N LEU A 6 5.18 8.06 10.28
CA LEU A 6 3.92 8.80 10.08
C LEU A 6 4.10 9.98 9.11
N ALA A 7 5.20 10.72 9.24
CA ALA A 7 5.52 11.81 8.31
C ALA A 7 5.77 11.30 6.88
N ALA A 8 6.52 10.21 6.74
CA ALA A 8 6.75 9.56 5.45
C ALA A 8 5.44 9.06 4.83
N LEU A 9 4.58 8.40 5.62
CA LEU A 9 3.27 7.92 5.16
C LEU A 9 2.38 9.06 4.64
N ALA A 10 2.32 10.19 5.37
CA ALA A 10 1.55 11.35 4.93
C ALA A 10 2.06 11.91 3.59
N GLU A 11 3.38 11.98 3.42
CA GLU A 11 3.99 12.44 2.18
C GLU A 11 3.73 11.46 1.02
N ILE A 12 3.82 10.15 1.26
CA ILE A 12 3.48 9.11 0.28
C ILE A 12 2.03 9.27 -0.19
N ILE A 13 1.08 9.38 0.74
CA ILE A 13 -0.34 9.57 0.40
C ILE A 13 -0.51 10.84 -0.45
N ARG A 14 0.11 11.96 -0.05
CA ARG A 14 0.07 13.22 -0.80
C ARG A 14 0.59 13.06 -2.24
N GLN A 15 1.73 12.38 -2.42
CA GLN A 15 2.33 12.15 -3.74
C GLN A 15 1.47 11.23 -4.62
N GLN A 16 0.91 10.16 -4.05
CA GLN A 16 0.07 9.22 -4.79
C GLN A 16 -1.24 9.88 -5.22
N LEU A 17 -1.89 10.68 -4.36
CA LEU A 17 -3.12 11.40 -4.71
C LEU A 17 -2.92 12.45 -5.83
N ALA A 18 -1.69 12.92 -6.06
CA ALA A 18 -1.38 13.83 -7.16
C ALA A 18 -1.23 13.10 -8.51
N ARG A 19 -1.22 11.76 -8.53
CA ARG A 19 -1.05 10.94 -9.73
C ARG A 19 -2.40 10.35 -10.20
N PRO A 20 -2.73 10.45 -11.49
CA PRO A 20 -3.95 9.85 -12.02
C PRO A 20 -3.92 8.30 -11.99
N ASP A 21 -2.74 7.70 -12.15
CA ASP A 21 -2.52 6.24 -12.08
C ASP A 21 -1.96 5.82 -10.70
N ASN A 22 -2.65 6.18 -9.62
CA ASN A 22 -2.20 5.81 -8.29
C ASN A 22 -2.73 4.41 -7.89
N PRO A 23 -1.90 3.55 -7.28
CA PRO A 23 -2.32 2.20 -6.89
C PRO A 23 -3.16 2.18 -5.60
N LEU A 24 -3.20 3.30 -4.86
CA LEU A 24 -3.91 3.42 -3.59
C LEU A 24 -5.38 3.80 -3.83
N ILE A 25 -6.18 2.82 -4.27
CA ILE A 25 -7.65 2.95 -4.45
C ILE A 25 -8.39 2.10 -3.41
N GLY A 26 -9.46 2.65 -2.81
CA GLY A 26 -10.32 1.96 -1.85
C GLY A 26 -10.01 2.24 -0.38
N THR A 27 -10.19 1.22 0.47
CA THR A 27 -9.89 1.26 1.91
C THR A 27 -8.73 0.32 2.19
N TRP A 28 -7.84 0.69 3.12
CA TRP A 28 -6.66 -0.09 3.44
C TRP A 28 -6.45 -0.24 4.94
N THR A 29 -5.88 -1.38 5.32
CA THR A 29 -5.06 -1.49 6.54
C THR A 29 -3.63 -1.21 6.15
N ILE A 30 -2.96 -0.31 6.88
CA ILE A 30 -1.60 0.12 6.55
C ILE A 30 -0.65 -0.40 7.62
N GLU A 31 0.30 -1.23 7.20
CA GLU A 31 1.32 -1.80 8.07
C GLU A 31 2.71 -1.30 7.65
N TYR A 32 3.58 -1.03 8.63
CA TYR A 32 4.96 -0.66 8.36
C TYR A 32 5.89 -1.79 8.79
N HIS A 33 6.66 -2.30 7.83
CA HIS A 33 7.63 -3.36 8.05
C HIS A 33 9.02 -2.77 8.18
N LYS A 34 9.59 -2.85 9.39
CA LYS A 34 10.90 -2.26 9.69
C LYS A 34 12.03 -2.94 8.92
N GLU A 35 11.95 -4.24 8.66
CA GLU A 35 13.00 -4.98 7.95
C GLU A 35 13.14 -4.54 6.49
N THR A 36 12.02 -4.34 5.81
CA THR A 36 11.96 -3.90 4.41
C THR A 36 11.89 -2.37 4.26
N GLN A 37 11.75 -1.64 5.37
CA GLN A 37 11.52 -0.19 5.39
C GLN A 37 10.38 0.21 4.44
N ALA A 38 9.26 -0.50 4.49
CA ALA A 38 8.16 -0.34 3.54
C ALA A 38 6.79 -0.34 4.22
N PHE A 39 5.85 0.34 3.57
CA PHE A 39 4.43 0.37 3.89
C PHE A 39 3.67 -0.62 3.02
N TYR A 40 2.85 -1.43 3.66
CA TYR A 40 1.95 -2.40 3.03
C TYR A 40 0.54 -1.87 3.16
N PHE A 41 -0.10 -1.61 2.03
CA PHE A 41 -1.48 -1.16 1.94
C PHE A 41 -2.35 -2.37 1.61
N GLY A 42 -2.77 -3.09 2.66
CA GLY A 42 -3.60 -4.28 2.55
C GLY A 42 -5.06 -3.93 2.30
N LYS A 43 -5.64 -4.50 1.24
CA LYS A 43 -7.05 -4.36 0.87
C LYS A 43 -7.89 -5.56 1.33
N CYS A 44 -7.57 -6.08 2.51
CA CYS A 44 -8.29 -7.21 3.06
C CYS A 44 -9.63 -6.75 3.64
N GLU A 45 -10.68 -7.50 3.35
CA GLU A 45 -12.02 -7.29 3.89
C GLU A 45 -12.24 -8.12 5.17
N PHE A 46 -13.49 -8.14 5.63
CA PHE A 46 -13.93 -8.72 6.88
C PHE A 46 -13.40 -10.17 7.07
N GLY A 47 -12.81 -10.43 8.23
CA GLY A 47 -12.29 -11.77 8.56
C GLY A 47 -10.91 -12.11 7.97
N GLY A 48 -10.18 -11.13 7.43
CA GLY A 48 -8.82 -11.35 6.89
C GLY A 48 -8.81 -11.98 5.50
N TYR A 49 -9.97 -12.01 4.83
CA TYR A 49 -10.06 -12.39 3.44
C TYR A 49 -9.54 -11.24 2.56
N CYS A 50 -8.57 -11.54 1.72
CA CYS A 50 -7.98 -10.57 0.79
C CYS A 50 -8.20 -11.10 -0.62
N GLU A 51 -8.83 -10.32 -1.49
CA GLU A 51 -8.92 -10.64 -2.92
C GLU A 51 -7.69 -10.16 -3.70
N GLU A 52 -6.97 -9.20 -3.12
CA GLU A 52 -5.81 -8.56 -3.72
C GLU A 52 -4.57 -8.65 -2.83
N ARG A 53 -3.41 -8.76 -3.47
CA ARG A 53 -2.09 -8.52 -2.87
C ARG A 53 -2.01 -7.06 -2.44
N PRO A 54 -1.33 -6.76 -1.32
CA PRO A 54 -1.14 -5.38 -0.88
C PRO A 54 -0.31 -4.59 -1.89
N THR A 55 -0.62 -3.32 -2.03
CA THR A 55 0.34 -2.38 -2.63
C THR A 55 1.47 -2.15 -1.64
N VAL A 56 2.72 -2.20 -2.10
CA VAL A 56 3.91 -2.02 -1.27
C VAL A 56 4.68 -0.80 -1.74
N ILE A 57 4.91 0.15 -0.83
CA ILE A 57 5.62 1.39 -1.11
C ILE A 57 6.73 1.55 -0.07
N SER A 58 7.97 1.79 -0.52
CA SER A 58 9.10 2.03 0.37
C SER A 58 8.88 3.29 1.22
N ILE A 59 9.64 3.44 2.31
CA ILE A 59 9.60 4.64 3.15
C ILE A 59 9.99 5.93 2.39
N THR A 60 10.72 5.80 1.27
CA THR A 60 11.10 6.92 0.42
C THR A 60 10.04 7.28 -0.62
N GLY A 61 8.95 6.51 -0.71
CA GLY A 61 7.83 6.72 -1.64
C GLY A 61 7.97 6.00 -2.98
N GLU A 62 8.98 5.17 -3.15
CA GLU A 62 9.11 4.29 -4.31
C GLU A 62 8.08 3.15 -4.24
N VAL A 63 7.33 2.93 -5.32
CA VAL A 63 6.38 1.83 -5.39
C VAL A 63 7.16 0.54 -5.69
N LEU A 64 7.23 -0.35 -4.70
CA LEU A 64 7.93 -1.64 -4.80
C LEU A 64 7.04 -2.73 -5.41
N ASP A 65 5.74 -2.68 -5.11
CA ASP A 65 4.73 -3.55 -5.70
C ASP A 65 3.42 -2.78 -5.84
N ARG A 66 2.76 -2.88 -7.00
CA ARG A 66 1.48 -2.21 -7.23
C ARG A 66 0.31 -2.94 -6.55
N GLY A 67 0.50 -4.18 -6.11
CA GLY A 67 -0.57 -5.03 -5.60
C GLY A 67 -1.39 -5.63 -6.74
N GLY A 68 -2.68 -5.85 -6.50
CA GLY A 68 -3.63 -6.37 -7.49
C GLY A 68 -4.12 -7.79 -7.17
N PRO A 69 -5.02 -8.35 -7.99
CA PRO A 69 -5.74 -9.57 -7.66
C PRO A 69 -4.81 -10.76 -7.42
N LEU A 70 -5.14 -11.60 -6.43
CA LEU A 70 -4.39 -12.82 -6.12
C LEU A 70 -4.55 -13.91 -7.18
N LEU A 71 -5.68 -13.89 -7.89
CA LEU A 71 -5.97 -14.77 -9.02
C LEU A 71 -5.98 -13.90 -10.28
N GLU A 72 -5.15 -14.23 -11.27
CA GLU A 72 -5.27 -13.63 -12.60
C GLU A 72 -6.69 -13.91 -13.10
N GLN A 73 -7.49 -12.87 -13.29
CA GLN A 73 -8.74 -13.01 -14.02
C GLN A 73 -8.38 -13.31 -15.48
N HIS A 74 -8.23 -14.59 -15.81
CA HIS A 74 -8.36 -15.04 -17.19
C HIS A 74 -9.79 -14.69 -17.64
N ALA A 75 -9.91 -13.60 -18.39
CA ALA A 75 -11.06 -13.31 -19.23
C ALA A 75 -10.77 -13.81 -20.64
#